data_AF-A0A9P5JVF1-F1
#
_entry.id   AF-A0A9P5JVF1-F1
#
_cell.length_a   1.000
_cell.length_b   1.000
_cell.length_c   1.000
_cell.angle_alpha   90.00
_cell.angle_beta   90.00
_cell.angle_gamma   90.00
#
_symmetry.space_group_name_H-M   'P 1'
#
loop_
_entity.id
_entity.type
_entity.pdbx_description
1 polymer ?
#
loop_
_entity_poly.entity_id
_entity_poly.type
_entity_poly.pdbx_seq_one_letter_code
_entity_poly.pdbx_strand_id
1 'polypeptide(L)'
;MPDGTLFWSAPLGGFPTPTNPTAPQASPGPAGPKRAWVPPPPPGLTLRQRVEQGERENGLRCDDMSCGLGPSDDDPEPTADLARVVINSLGDGTSVCGHTFHPSCLVSAERVAGWGPDSESERERAGGLVEVSCPVCRAVGVIPRKDWEQGAQALV
;
A
#
# COMPACT_ATOMS: atom_id res chain seq x y z
N MET A 1 -63.50 -23.23 -4.38
CA MET A 1 -64.46 -23.19 -3.26
C MET A 1 -63.66 -23.00 -1.97
N PRO A 2 -64.09 -22.06 -1.12
CA PRO A 2 -63.41 -21.67 0.12
C PRO A 2 -63.91 -22.52 1.29
N ASP A 3 -63.09 -22.72 2.32
CA ASP A 3 -63.62 -23.15 3.62
C ASP A 3 -62.62 -22.84 4.75
N GLY A 4 -63.15 -22.45 5.91
CA GLY A 4 -62.37 -22.39 7.15
C GLY A 4 -62.35 -21.06 7.88
N THR A 5 -63.45 -20.30 7.90
CA THR A 5 -63.68 -19.32 8.98
C THR A 5 -63.74 -20.04 10.33
N LEU A 6 -62.78 -19.78 11.21
CA LEU A 6 -62.96 -19.99 12.65
C LEU A 6 -62.71 -18.70 13.42
N PHE A 7 -63.86 -18.10 13.67
CA PHE A 7 -64.19 -17.10 14.65
C PHE A 7 -63.75 -17.54 16.06
N TRP A 8 -62.96 -16.71 16.74
CA TRP A 8 -62.96 -16.69 18.20
C TRP A 8 -62.91 -15.24 18.66
N SER A 9 -64.07 -14.78 19.15
CA SER A 9 -64.20 -13.58 19.95
C SER A 9 -63.98 -13.96 21.41
N ALA A 10 -63.18 -13.21 22.16
CA ALA A 10 -63.20 -13.20 23.61
C ALA A 10 -62.84 -11.79 24.14
N PRO A 11 -63.36 -11.39 25.31
CA PRO A 11 -63.71 -10.01 25.60
C PRO A 11 -62.56 -9.18 26.16
N LEU A 12 -62.65 -7.87 25.94
CA LEU A 12 -61.82 -6.84 26.55
C LEU A 12 -62.08 -6.81 28.07
N GLY A 13 -61.27 -7.55 28.83
CA GLY A 13 -61.14 -7.40 30.27
C GLY A 13 -60.25 -6.19 30.58
N GLY A 14 -60.86 -5.10 31.04
CA GLY A 14 -60.15 -3.90 31.48
C GLY A 14 -59.44 -4.15 32.83
N PHE A 15 -58.14 -3.89 32.86
CA PHE A 15 -57.37 -3.80 34.10
C PHE A 15 -57.28 -2.32 34.52
N PRO A 16 -57.60 -1.95 35.78
CA PRO A 16 -57.42 -0.59 36.26
C PRO A 16 -55.93 -0.26 36.42
N THR A 17 -55.47 0.79 35.77
CA THR A 17 -54.13 1.35 35.92
C THR A 17 -54.05 2.19 37.21
N PRO A 18 -53.04 1.98 38.08
CA PRO A 18 -52.80 2.88 39.21
C PRO A 18 -52.27 4.22 38.70
N THR A 19 -52.98 5.30 39.01
CA THR A 19 -52.54 6.69 38.78
C THR A 19 -51.38 7.02 39.73
N ASN A 20 -50.18 7.15 39.17
CA ASN A 20 -49.00 7.62 39.88
C ASN A 20 -49.04 9.16 39.96
N PRO A 21 -48.86 9.81 41.13
CA PRO A 21 -48.84 11.26 41.22
C PRO A 21 -47.69 11.86 40.38
N THR A 22 -48.07 12.82 39.55
CA THR A 22 -47.20 13.60 38.64
C THR A 22 -46.08 14.30 39.42
N ALA A 23 -44.85 13.79 39.31
CA ALA A 23 -43.65 14.56 39.62
C ALA A 23 -43.51 15.71 38.61
N PRO A 24 -43.06 16.92 39.02
CA PRO A 24 -42.83 18.02 38.10
C PRO A 24 -41.79 17.60 37.05
N GLN A 25 -42.19 17.57 35.78
CA GLN A 25 -41.29 17.33 34.66
C GLN A 25 -40.27 18.49 34.59
N ALA A 26 -39.03 18.21 34.98
CA ALA A 26 -37.91 19.06 34.61
C ALA A 26 -37.83 19.09 33.08
N SER A 27 -38.00 20.28 32.50
CA SER A 27 -37.83 20.46 31.06
C SER A 27 -36.40 20.08 30.68
N PRO A 28 -36.17 19.23 29.67
CA PRO A 28 -34.84 18.91 29.21
C PRO A 28 -34.17 20.21 28.74
N GLY A 29 -33.08 20.58 29.41
CA GLY A 29 -32.26 21.72 28.99
C GLY A 29 -31.78 21.53 27.53
N PRO A 30 -31.45 22.62 26.83
CA PRO A 30 -30.99 22.54 25.45
C PRO A 30 -29.79 21.60 25.33
N ALA A 31 -29.87 20.64 24.40
CA ALA A 31 -28.79 19.71 24.13
C ALA A 31 -27.56 20.52 23.67
N GLY A 32 -26.48 20.47 24.45
CA GLY A 32 -25.21 21.07 24.06
C GLY A 32 -24.69 20.50 22.73
N PRO A 33 -23.88 21.25 21.98
CA PRO A 33 -23.34 20.78 20.71
C PRO A 33 -22.53 19.50 20.91
N LYS A 34 -22.83 18.47 20.10
CA LYS A 34 -22.07 17.21 20.10
C LYS A 34 -20.66 17.50 19.56
N ARG A 35 -19.63 17.05 20.29
CA ARG A 35 -18.24 17.15 19.79
C ARG A 35 -18.14 16.36 18.49
N ALA A 36 -17.62 17.01 17.45
CA ALA A 36 -17.27 16.33 16.20
C ALA A 36 -16.15 15.33 16.49
N TRP A 37 -16.31 14.08 16.04
CA TRP A 37 -15.24 13.09 16.12
C TRP A 37 -14.09 13.53 15.21
N VAL A 38 -12.87 13.50 15.75
CA VAL A 38 -11.64 13.76 14.98
C VAL A 38 -10.80 12.49 15.07
N PRO A 39 -10.24 12.00 13.94
CA PRO A 39 -9.35 10.85 13.99
C PRO A 39 -8.14 11.14 14.89
N PRO A 40 -7.58 10.12 15.57
CA PRO A 40 -6.34 10.30 16.30
C PRO A 40 -5.23 10.76 15.33
N PRO A 41 -4.22 11.49 15.83
CA PRO A 41 -3.06 11.80 15.02
C PRO A 41 -2.44 10.49 14.48
N PRO A 42 -1.82 10.53 13.28
CA PRO A 42 -1.16 9.36 12.72
C PRO A 42 -0.14 8.81 13.73
N PRO A 43 -0.05 7.48 13.89
CA PRO A 43 1.04 6.91 14.66
C PRO A 43 2.36 7.38 14.06
N GLY A 44 3.29 7.82 14.90
CA GLY A 44 4.62 8.18 14.45
C GLY A 44 5.35 6.99 13.82
N LEU A 45 6.52 7.24 13.23
CA LEU A 45 7.36 6.18 12.69
C LEU A 45 7.73 5.17 13.78
N THR A 46 7.49 3.90 13.48
CA THR A 46 7.92 2.79 14.32
C THR A 46 9.46 2.70 14.36
N LEU A 47 10.02 2.04 15.38
CA LEU A 47 11.46 1.80 15.46
C LEU A 47 11.98 1.09 14.20
N ARG A 48 11.24 0.09 13.71
CA ARG A 48 11.53 -0.59 12.45
C ARG A 48 11.63 0.40 11.28
N GLN A 49 10.58 1.21 11.05
CA GLN A 49 10.57 2.18 9.96
C GLN A 49 11.73 3.18 10.04
N ARG A 50 12.13 3.57 11.25
CA ARG A 50 13.30 4.45 11.45
C ARG A 50 14.61 3.77 11.06
N VAL A 51 14.79 2.50 11.43
CA VAL A 51 15.97 1.70 11.06
C VAL A 51 16.01 1.50 9.55
N GLU A 52 14.90 1.08 8.93
CA GLU A 52 14.82 0.85 7.48
C GLU A 52 15.05 2.15 6.68
N GLN A 53 14.56 3.29 7.17
CA GLN A 53 14.84 4.61 6.59
C GLN A 53 16.33 4.93 6.66
N GLY A 54 16.97 4.71 7.82
CA GLY A 54 18.41 4.90 7.98
C GLY A 54 19.24 3.97 7.10
N GLU A 55 18.82 2.73 6.90
CA GLU A 55 19.49 1.79 5.99
C GLU A 55 19.43 2.27 4.54
N ARG A 56 18.30 2.82 4.09
CA ARG A 56 18.17 3.39 2.73
C ARG A 56 19.10 4.61 2.56
N GLU A 57 19.09 5.52 3.53
CA GLU A 57 19.94 6.72 3.52
C GLU A 57 21.44 6.39 3.50
N ASN A 58 21.84 5.32 4.18
CA ASN A 58 23.22 4.84 4.20
C ASN A 58 23.57 3.91 3.03
N GLY A 59 22.64 3.68 2.08
CA GLY A 59 22.89 2.81 0.95
C GLY A 59 23.07 1.34 1.33
N LEU A 60 22.47 0.89 2.43
CA LEU A 60 22.40 -0.52 2.86
C LEU A 60 21.13 -1.22 2.33
N ARG A 61 20.12 -0.43 1.94
CA ARG A 61 18.90 -0.89 1.27
C ARG A 61 18.67 -0.17 -0.06
N CYS A 62 17.99 -0.84 -0.99
CA CYS A 62 17.54 -0.17 -2.22
C CYS A 62 16.25 0.64 -1.97
N ASP A 63 15.79 1.40 -2.95
CA ASP A 63 14.68 2.36 -2.83
C ASP A 63 13.29 1.76 -3.08
N ASP A 64 13.19 0.45 -3.34
CA ASP A 64 11.88 -0.22 -3.43
C ASP A 64 11.22 -0.34 -2.05
N MET A 65 9.98 0.13 -1.92
CA MET A 65 9.21 0.13 -0.68
C MET A 65 8.86 -1.31 -0.22
N SER A 66 8.82 -2.25 -1.16
CA SER A 66 8.56 -3.67 -0.89
C SER A 66 9.82 -4.48 -0.60
N CYS A 67 11.00 -3.84 -0.62
CA CYS A 67 12.27 -4.54 -0.46
C CYS A 67 12.46 -5.08 0.97
N GLY A 68 12.40 -6.40 1.10
CA GLY A 68 12.73 -7.13 2.33
C GLY A 68 14.22 -7.44 2.51
N LEU A 69 15.07 -7.10 1.51
CA LEU A 69 16.51 -7.31 1.58
C LEU A 69 17.16 -6.12 2.30
N GLY A 70 17.72 -6.38 3.48
CA GLY A 70 18.45 -5.41 4.29
C GLY A 70 19.45 -6.13 5.20
N PRO A 71 20.37 -5.40 5.83
CA PRO A 71 21.32 -5.99 6.77
C PRO A 71 20.56 -6.71 7.90
N SER A 72 21.04 -7.90 8.26
CA SER A 72 20.49 -8.72 9.34
C SER A 72 21.56 -8.93 10.41
N ASP A 73 21.16 -9.31 11.62
CA ASP A 73 22.11 -9.64 12.70
C ASP A 73 23.07 -10.78 12.28
N ASP A 74 22.61 -11.70 11.43
CA ASP A 74 23.42 -12.81 10.87
C ASP A 74 24.26 -12.40 9.65
N ASP A 75 23.90 -11.33 8.95
CA ASP A 75 24.62 -10.81 7.76
C ASP A 75 24.69 -9.27 7.80
N PRO A 76 25.63 -8.71 8.57
CA PRO A 76 25.73 -7.27 8.81
C PRO A 76 26.29 -6.50 7.60
N GLU A 77 26.99 -7.19 6.70
CA GLU A 77 27.52 -6.64 5.45
C GLU A 77 26.92 -7.40 4.27
N PRO A 78 25.74 -6.99 3.78
CA PRO A 78 25.04 -7.77 2.79
C PRO A 78 25.92 -7.97 1.55
N THR A 79 26.14 -9.25 1.21
CA THR A 79 27.09 -9.67 0.18
C THR A 79 26.61 -9.31 -1.24
N ALA A 80 27.53 -9.33 -2.21
CA ALA A 80 27.51 -8.75 -3.57
C ALA A 80 26.26 -8.90 -4.48
N ASP A 81 25.19 -9.55 -4.04
CA ASP A 81 23.88 -9.60 -4.71
C ASP A 81 23.12 -8.25 -4.64
N LEU A 82 23.67 -7.27 -3.92
CA LEU A 82 23.24 -5.88 -3.85
C LEU A 82 23.63 -5.03 -5.07
N ALA A 83 23.92 -5.63 -6.24
CA ALA A 83 24.13 -4.81 -7.44
C ALA A 83 22.96 -3.82 -7.55
N ARG A 84 23.26 -2.52 -7.60
CA ARG A 84 22.24 -1.47 -7.68
C ARG A 84 22.21 -0.92 -9.08
N VAL A 85 21.00 -0.78 -9.59
CA VAL A 85 20.73 -0.14 -10.86
C VAL A 85 20.17 1.25 -10.63
N VAL A 86 20.60 2.17 -11.47
CA VAL A 86 20.07 3.52 -11.58
C VAL A 86 19.40 3.63 -12.94
N ILE A 87 18.24 4.28 -12.96
CA ILE A 87 17.51 4.51 -14.21
C ILE A 87 18.12 5.73 -14.89
N ASN A 88 18.54 5.58 -16.14
CA ASN A 88 19.23 6.62 -16.90
C ASN A 88 18.33 7.22 -17.98
N SER A 89 18.56 8.47 -18.33
CA SER A 89 17.95 9.14 -19.47
C SER A 89 18.48 8.52 -20.77
N LEU A 90 17.60 8.29 -21.76
CA LEU A 90 17.98 7.67 -23.04
C LEU A 90 18.99 8.52 -23.85
N GLY A 91 19.02 9.85 -23.65
CA GLY A 91 19.82 10.77 -24.45
C GLY A 91 21.25 10.97 -23.96
N ASP A 92 21.40 11.46 -22.74
CA ASP A 92 22.67 11.87 -22.14
C ASP A 92 23.25 10.83 -21.15
N GLY A 93 22.52 9.75 -20.88
CA GLY A 93 22.95 8.68 -19.98
C GLY A 93 23.04 9.10 -18.50
N THR A 94 22.52 10.28 -18.15
CA THR A 94 22.46 10.77 -16.77
C THR A 94 21.32 10.10 -16.02
N SER A 95 21.37 10.04 -14.69
CA SER A 95 20.29 9.44 -13.92
C SER A 95 19.02 10.30 -13.98
N VAL A 96 17.86 9.68 -14.24
CA VAL A 96 16.57 10.38 -14.27
C VAL A 96 16.11 10.80 -12.87
N CYS A 97 16.61 10.11 -11.84
CA CYS A 97 16.37 10.40 -10.43
C CYS A 97 17.51 9.82 -9.56
N GLY A 98 17.49 10.14 -8.26
CA GLY A 98 18.46 9.61 -7.29
C GLY A 98 18.14 8.22 -6.74
N HIS A 99 17.06 7.58 -7.19
CA HIS A 99 16.65 6.28 -6.66
C HIS A 99 17.45 5.14 -7.27
N THR A 100 17.79 4.17 -6.43
CA THR A 100 18.63 3.02 -6.72
C THR A 100 17.87 1.74 -6.37
N PHE A 101 17.92 0.72 -7.22
CA PHE A 101 17.14 -0.50 -7.05
C PHE A 101 18.01 -1.74 -7.16
N HIS A 102 17.67 -2.81 -6.46
CA HIS A 102 18.18 -4.13 -6.86
C HIS A 102 17.54 -4.51 -8.21
N PRO A 103 18.27 -5.13 -9.15
CA PRO A 103 17.72 -5.61 -10.41
C PRO A 103 16.40 -6.39 -10.25
N SER A 104 16.35 -7.33 -9.30
CA SER A 104 15.17 -8.15 -9.03
C SER A 104 13.99 -7.33 -8.48
N CYS A 105 14.25 -6.36 -7.59
CA CYS A 105 13.23 -5.44 -7.09
C CYS A 105 12.64 -4.59 -8.22
N LEU A 106 13.48 -4.04 -9.11
CA LEU A 106 13.02 -3.23 -10.24
C LEU A 106 12.20 -4.07 -11.23
N VAL A 107 12.67 -5.25 -11.62
CA VAL A 107 11.92 -6.16 -12.51
C VAL A 107 10.58 -6.56 -11.90
N SER A 108 10.54 -6.83 -10.59
CA SER A 108 9.29 -7.15 -9.90
C SER A 108 8.30 -6.00 -9.96
N ALA A 109 8.75 -4.77 -9.70
CA ALA A 109 7.91 -3.58 -9.76
C ALA A 109 7.38 -3.31 -11.18
N GLU A 110 8.23 -3.42 -12.19
CA GLU A 110 7.86 -3.18 -13.59
C GLU A 110 6.86 -4.23 -14.10
N ARG A 111 7.06 -5.52 -13.77
CA ARG A 111 6.10 -6.58 -14.11
C ARG A 111 4.71 -6.31 -13.52
N VAL A 112 4.64 -5.78 -12.30
CA VAL A 112 3.36 -5.39 -11.66
C VAL A 112 2.76 -4.16 -12.35
N ALA A 113 3.60 -3.23 -12.80
CA ALA A 113 3.15 -2.05 -13.54
C ALA A 113 2.71 -2.36 -14.99
N GLY A 114 3.00 -3.55 -15.50
CA GLY A 114 2.78 -3.92 -16.90
C GLY A 114 3.82 -3.32 -17.84
N TRP A 115 5.01 -2.99 -17.33
CA TRP A 115 6.13 -2.45 -18.08
C TRP A 115 7.18 -3.52 -18.37
N GLY A 116 7.84 -3.40 -19.51
CA GLY A 116 8.88 -4.31 -19.99
C GLY A 116 8.76 -4.56 -21.50
N PRO A 117 9.76 -5.21 -22.12
CA PRO A 117 9.71 -5.48 -23.55
C PRO A 117 8.70 -6.60 -23.86
N ASP A 118 7.58 -6.22 -24.48
CA ASP A 118 6.48 -7.12 -24.85
C ASP A 118 6.85 -8.07 -26.01
N SER A 119 7.87 -7.75 -26.80
CA SER A 119 8.25 -8.54 -27.98
C SER A 119 9.76 -8.61 -28.26
N GLU A 120 10.23 -9.69 -28.89
CA GLU A 120 11.62 -9.81 -29.38
C GLU A 120 12.01 -8.72 -30.40
N SER A 121 11.04 -8.15 -31.10
CA SER A 121 11.28 -7.10 -32.09
C SER A 121 11.54 -5.71 -31.47
N GLU A 122 11.04 -5.44 -30.27
CA GLU A 122 11.40 -4.24 -29.50
C GLU A 122 12.75 -4.41 -28.80
N ARG A 123 13.05 -5.66 -28.41
CA ARG A 123 14.33 -6.07 -27.82
C ARG A 123 15.53 -5.82 -28.74
N GLU A 124 15.36 -5.99 -30.06
CA GLU A 124 16.42 -5.72 -31.05
C GLU A 124 16.58 -4.23 -31.39
N ARG A 125 15.49 -3.45 -31.38
CA ARG A 125 15.53 -2.01 -31.73
C ARG A 125 16.14 -1.13 -30.63
N ALA A 126 16.05 -1.54 -29.37
CA ALA A 126 16.48 -0.73 -28.23
C ALA A 126 18.00 -0.73 -27.95
N GLY A 127 18.82 -1.28 -28.85
CA GLY A 127 20.29 -1.19 -28.73
C GLY A 127 20.86 -1.81 -27.43
N GLY A 128 20.16 -2.78 -26.84
CA GLY A 128 20.57 -3.40 -25.57
C GLY A 128 20.17 -2.61 -24.31
N LEU A 129 19.26 -1.64 -24.43
CA LEU A 129 18.65 -0.93 -23.31
C LEU A 129 17.21 -1.42 -23.10
N VAL A 130 16.71 -1.31 -21.87
CA VAL A 130 15.33 -1.65 -21.49
C VAL A 130 14.70 -0.43 -20.85
N GLU A 131 13.55 0.00 -21.40
CA GLU A 131 12.75 1.09 -20.83
C GLU A 131 12.05 0.62 -19.56
N VAL A 132 12.15 1.43 -18.52
CA VAL A 132 11.59 1.15 -17.19
C VAL A 132 11.10 2.44 -16.53
N SER A 133 10.16 2.30 -15.60
CA SER A 133 9.68 3.37 -14.74
C SER A 133 10.30 3.29 -13.34
N CYS A 134 10.53 4.43 -12.69
CA CYS A 134 10.94 4.45 -11.30
C CYS A 134 9.75 4.13 -10.39
N PRO A 135 9.79 3.07 -9.55
CA PRO A 135 8.67 2.73 -8.66
C PRO A 135 8.36 3.82 -7.60
N VAL A 136 9.32 4.71 -7.32
CA VAL A 136 9.19 5.75 -6.30
C VAL A 136 8.61 7.04 -6.88
N CYS A 137 9.22 7.58 -7.93
CA CYS A 137 8.83 8.88 -8.50
C CYS A 137 8.18 8.81 -9.90
N ARG A 138 8.08 7.61 -10.49
CA ARG A 138 7.52 7.35 -11.82
C ARG A 138 8.25 8.02 -12.99
N ALA A 139 9.46 8.52 -12.78
CA ALA A 139 10.32 8.94 -13.88
C ALA A 139 10.62 7.75 -14.80
N VAL A 140 10.49 7.95 -16.11
CA VAL A 140 10.76 6.92 -17.13
C VAL A 140 12.17 7.10 -17.66
N GLY A 141 12.90 6.00 -17.82
CA GLY A 141 14.21 5.99 -18.42
C GLY A 141 14.60 4.59 -18.84
N VAL A 142 15.90 4.33 -18.92
CA VAL A 142 16.45 3.08 -19.40
C VAL A 142 17.49 2.50 -18.47
N ILE A 143 17.59 1.18 -18.48
CA ILE A 143 18.69 0.43 -17.86
C ILE A 143 19.36 -0.48 -18.89
N PRO A 144 20.63 -0.89 -18.67
CA PRO A 144 21.25 -1.93 -19.47
C PRO A 144 20.44 -3.22 -19.42
N ARG A 145 20.28 -3.86 -20.57
CA ARG A 145 19.62 -5.17 -20.68
C ARG A 145 20.23 -6.23 -19.77
N LYS A 146 21.56 -6.22 -19.62
CA LYS A 146 22.26 -7.15 -18.74
C LYS A 146 21.72 -7.08 -17.31
N ASP A 147 21.46 -5.88 -16.82
CA ASP A 147 20.97 -5.67 -15.46
C ASP A 147 19.50 -6.10 -15.36
N TRP A 148 18.69 -5.82 -16.39
CA TRP A 148 17.33 -6.35 -16.48
C TRP A 148 17.29 -7.89 -16.46
N GLU A 149 18.14 -8.55 -17.24
CA GLU A 149 18.23 -10.00 -17.33
C GLU A 149 18.72 -10.63 -16.02
N GLN A 150 19.70 -10.01 -15.34
CA GLN A 150 20.12 -10.43 -14.00
C GLN A 150 18.95 -10.38 -13.01
N GLY A 151 18.19 -9.29 -13.02
CA GLY A 151 17.00 -9.15 -12.17
C GLY A 151 15.91 -10.17 -12.50
N ALA A 152 15.69 -10.42 -13.79
CA ALA A 152 14.70 -11.40 -14.24
C ALA A 152 15.11 -12.83 -13.84
N GLN A 153 16.39 -13.19 -13.98
CA GLN A 153 16.92 -14.51 -13.65
C GLN A 153 16.86 -14.81 -12.15
N ALA A 154 17.04 -13.80 -11.30
CA ALA A 154 16.92 -13.94 -9.84
C ALA A 154 15.48 -14.22 -9.36
N LEU A 155 14.48 -14.11 -10.23
CA LEU A 155 13.06 -14.33 -9.93
C LEU A 155 12.48 -15.62 -10.54
N VAL A 156 13.32 -16.46 -11.17
CA VAL A 156 12.93 -17.73 -11.83
C VAL A 156 13.17 -18.93 -10.92
#